data_AF-A0A4Y6Q3M6-F1
#
_entry.id   AF-A0A4Y6Q3M6-F1
#
_cell.length_a   1.000
_cell.length_b   1.000
_cell.length_c   1.000
_cell.angle_alpha   90.00
_cell.angle_beta   90.00
_cell.angle_gamma   90.00
#
_symmetry.space_group_name_H-M   'P 1'
#
loop_
_entity.id
_entity.type
_entity.pdbx_description
1 polymer ?
#
loop_
_entity_poly.entity_id
_entity_poly.type
_entity_poly.pdbx_seq_one_letter_code
_entity_poly.pdbx_strand_id
1 'polypeptide(L)'
;MSEPTREEIKERTAKIVRRLGYVVFMGGGLLIFIPMLIGVGSGISNDRIWDPVTGRPVTRDQRTVDCKEEARRLLVQAGEQESLTGKWDEPYRAWLVRCQEDHPTLYDMLAETRQDLLEK
;
A
#
# COMPACT_ATOMS: atom_id res chain seq x y z
N MET A 1 5.59 -70.93 -0.75
CA MET A 1 5.19 -69.57 -0.34
C MET A 1 6.23 -69.09 0.65
N SER A 2 7.23 -68.35 0.16
CA SER A 2 8.39 -67.92 0.96
C SER A 2 7.99 -66.80 1.92
N GLU A 3 8.22 -67.01 3.22
CA GLU A 3 8.02 -65.97 4.23
C GLU A 3 8.98 -64.81 3.98
N PRO A 4 8.49 -63.55 3.95
CA PRO A 4 9.34 -62.39 3.73
C PRO A 4 10.33 -62.25 4.90
N THR A 5 11.60 -62.03 4.57
CA THR A 5 12.65 -61.90 5.58
C THR A 5 12.50 -60.57 6.34
N ARG A 6 12.86 -60.54 7.64
CA ARG A 6 12.72 -59.34 8.50
C ARG A 6 13.38 -58.08 7.91
N GLU A 7 14.43 -58.25 7.11
CA GLU A 7 15.13 -57.15 6.46
C GLU A 7 14.33 -56.52 5.31
N GLU A 8 13.60 -57.32 4.52
CA GLU A 8 12.69 -56.79 3.48
C GLU A 8 11.51 -56.02 4.08
N ILE A 9 11.02 -56.44 5.26
CA ILE A 9 9.93 -55.75 5.97
C ILE A 9 10.40 -54.39 6.50
N LYS A 10 11.63 -54.30 7.03
CA LYS A 10 12.21 -53.03 7.50
C LYS A 10 12.39 -52.03 6.36
N GLU A 11 12.92 -52.47 5.23
CA GLU A 11 13.20 -51.58 4.10
C GLU A 11 11.91 -51.03 3.46
N ARG A 12 10.87 -51.87 3.35
CA ARG A 12 9.54 -51.45 2.88
C ARG A 12 8.90 -50.45 3.84
N THR A 13 8.96 -50.71 5.13
CA THR A 13 8.42 -49.81 6.16
C THR A 13 9.14 -48.46 6.15
N ALA A 14 10.47 -48.45 6.02
CA ALA A 14 11.27 -47.22 5.98
C ALA A 14 10.94 -46.34 4.76
N LYS A 15 10.72 -46.94 3.58
CA LYS A 15 10.28 -46.20 2.37
C LYS A 15 8.90 -45.57 2.55
N ILE A 16 7.97 -46.29 3.19
CA ILE A 16 6.61 -45.82 3.45
C ILE A 16 6.63 -44.66 4.46
N VAL A 17 7.38 -44.79 5.57
CA VAL A 17 7.51 -43.76 6.59
C VAL A 17 8.10 -42.47 6.03
N ARG A 18 9.13 -42.53 5.17
CA ARG A 18 9.69 -41.33 4.55
C ARG A 18 8.71 -40.63 3.60
N ARG A 19 7.93 -41.39 2.83
CA ARG A 19 6.91 -40.82 1.94
C ARG A 19 5.77 -40.15 2.71
N LEU A 20 5.29 -40.81 3.78
CA LEU A 20 4.29 -40.22 4.69
C LEU A 20 4.83 -38.95 5.35
N GLY A 21 6.07 -38.98 5.85
CA GLY A 21 6.71 -37.81 6.43
C GLY A 21 6.79 -36.62 5.47
N TYR A 22 7.16 -36.87 4.20
CA TYR A 22 7.21 -35.82 3.19
C TYR A 22 5.82 -35.25 2.85
N VAL A 23 4.80 -36.10 2.72
CA VAL A 23 3.43 -35.66 2.45
C VAL A 23 2.87 -34.84 3.60
N VAL A 24 3.12 -35.25 4.85
CA VAL A 24 2.69 -34.49 6.04
C VAL A 24 3.45 -33.17 6.16
N PHE A 25 4.76 -33.16 5.90
CA PHE A 25 5.57 -31.95 5.99
C PHE A 25 5.24 -30.94 4.89
N MET A 26 5.16 -31.38 3.63
CA MET A 26 4.79 -30.51 2.51
C MET A 26 3.33 -30.08 2.57
N GLY A 27 2.41 -31.00 2.89
CA GLY A 27 0.98 -30.68 3.02
C GLY A 27 0.70 -29.75 4.20
N GLY A 28 1.30 -30.02 5.36
CA GLY A 28 1.21 -29.15 6.54
C GLY A 28 1.87 -27.80 6.33
N GLY A 29 3.03 -27.76 5.67
CA GLY A 29 3.68 -26.52 5.25
C GLY A 29 2.79 -25.68 4.35
N LEU A 30 2.24 -26.26 3.28
CA LEU A 30 1.32 -25.55 2.38
C LEU A 30 0.12 -24.94 3.12
N LEU A 31 -0.49 -25.69 4.04
CA LEU A 31 -1.65 -25.23 4.81
C LEU A 31 -1.35 -24.05 5.73
N ILE A 32 -0.11 -23.88 6.19
CA ILE A 32 0.30 -22.75 7.03
C ILE A 32 0.77 -21.57 6.17
N PHE A 33 1.59 -21.83 5.15
CA PHE A 33 2.22 -20.79 4.35
C PHE A 33 1.27 -20.13 3.35
N ILE A 34 0.32 -20.86 2.77
CA ILE A 34 -0.62 -20.29 1.78
C ILE A 34 -1.53 -19.22 2.41
N PRO A 35 -2.22 -19.46 3.54
CA PRO A 35 -3.05 -18.43 4.17
C PRO A 35 -2.25 -17.21 4.61
N MET A 36 -1.01 -17.40 5.07
CA MET A 36 -0.10 -16.31 5.44
C MET A 36 0.26 -15.44 4.22
N LEU A 37 0.61 -16.04 3.09
CA LEU A 37 0.89 -15.33 1.84
C LEU A 37 -0.34 -14.60 1.29
N ILE A 38 -1.52 -15.23 1.35
CA ILE A 38 -2.79 -14.61 0.96
C ILE A 38 -3.10 -13.41 1.86
N GLY A 39 -2.91 -13.54 3.18
CA GLY A 39 -3.12 -12.45 4.14
C GLY A 39 -2.19 -11.25 3.91
N VAL A 40 -0.91 -11.49 3.60
CA VAL A 40 0.04 -10.42 3.26
C VAL A 40 -0.32 -9.76 1.92
N GLY A 41 -0.71 -10.55 0.91
CA GLY A 41 -1.14 -10.04 -0.39
C GLY A 41 -2.42 -9.19 -0.32
N SER A 42 -3.43 -9.64 0.44
CA SER A 42 -4.70 -8.90 0.55
C SER A 42 -4.60 -7.62 1.38
N GLY A 43 -3.59 -7.51 2.25
CA GLY A 43 -3.32 -6.31 3.03
C GLY A 43 -2.79 -5.14 2.20
N ILE A 44 -2.00 -5.43 1.16
CA ILE A 44 -1.45 -4.41 0.25
C ILE A 44 -2.50 -3.93 -0.77
N SER A 45 -3.42 -4.81 -1.18
CA SER A 45 -4.40 -4.49 -2.23
C SER A 45 -5.55 -3.56 -1.80
N ASN A 46 -5.75 -3.32 -0.51
CA ASN A 46 -6.93 -2.60 -0.02
C ASN A 46 -6.64 -1.19 0.52
N ASP A 47 -5.39 -0.72 0.53
CA ASP A 47 -5.03 0.64 0.99
C ASP A 47 -5.54 0.98 2.42
N ARG A 48 -5.88 -0.06 3.21
CA ARG A 48 -6.35 0.08 4.59
C ARG A 48 -5.17 -0.12 5.53
N ILE A 49 -4.41 0.94 5.72
CA ILE A 49 -3.43 1.00 6.80
C ILE A 49 -4.24 1.08 8.10
N TRP A 50 -4.01 0.18 9.04
CA TRP A 50 -4.64 0.24 10.37
C TRP A 50 -3.63 0.76 11.37
N ASP A 51 -4.03 1.70 12.22
CA ASP A 51 -3.19 2.16 13.32
C ASP A 51 -3.25 1.11 14.45
N PRO A 52 -2.14 0.44 14.78
CA PRO A 52 -2.13 -0.61 15.80
C PRO A 52 -2.37 -0.09 17.23
N VAL A 53 -2.20 1.23 17.47
CA VAL A 53 -2.36 1.84 18.79
C VAL A 53 -3.82 2.24 19.04
N THR A 54 -4.50 2.72 18.00
CA THR A 54 -5.87 3.24 18.14
C THR A 54 -6.94 2.28 17.65
N GLY A 55 -6.57 1.22 16.92
CA GLY A 55 -7.51 0.25 16.35
C GLY A 55 -8.47 0.89 15.34
N ARG A 56 -8.11 2.05 14.79
CA ARG A 56 -8.89 2.76 13.77
C ARG A 56 -8.23 2.54 12.41
N PRO A 57 -9.03 2.42 11.34
CA PRO A 57 -8.47 2.45 10.00
C PRO A 57 -7.84 3.84 9.80
N VAL A 58 -6.54 3.87 9.53
CA VAL A 58 -5.88 5.01 8.88
C VAL A 58 -6.27 4.92 7.42
N THR A 59 -7.54 5.22 7.14
CA THR A 59 -7.93 5.57 5.79
C THR A 59 -7.03 6.75 5.44
N ARG A 60 -6.08 6.56 4.52
CA ARG A 60 -5.55 7.69 3.77
C ARG A 60 -6.81 8.27 3.16
N ASP A 61 -7.31 9.36 3.74
CA ASP A 61 -8.66 9.89 3.51
C ASP A 61 -8.76 10.28 2.04
N GLN A 62 -9.05 9.30 1.19
CA GLN A 62 -9.60 9.46 -0.14
C GLN A 62 -11.09 9.85 0.03
N ARG A 63 -11.40 10.81 0.91
CA ARG A 63 -12.22 11.92 0.43
C ARG A 63 -11.56 12.30 -0.87
N THR A 64 -12.18 11.92 -1.98
CA THR A 64 -11.74 12.22 -3.34
C THR A 64 -11.35 13.69 -3.36
N VAL A 65 -10.07 13.96 -3.15
CA VAL A 65 -9.57 15.33 -3.03
C VAL A 65 -9.65 15.81 -4.46
N ASP A 66 -10.66 16.62 -4.74
CA ASP A 66 -10.83 17.17 -6.07
C ASP A 66 -9.71 18.19 -6.28
N CYS A 67 -8.61 17.69 -6.84
CA CYS A 67 -7.41 18.47 -7.14
C CYS A 67 -7.75 19.71 -7.98
N LYS A 68 -8.78 19.65 -8.83
CA LYS A 68 -9.20 20.80 -9.65
C LYS A 68 -9.90 21.85 -8.80
N GLU A 69 -10.80 21.44 -7.93
CA GLU A 69 -11.50 22.38 -7.03
C GLU A 69 -10.55 22.98 -5.98
N GLU A 70 -9.59 22.21 -5.45
CA GLU A 70 -8.53 22.77 -4.58
C GLU A 70 -7.64 23.77 -5.32
N ALA A 71 -7.18 23.45 -6.53
CA ALA A 71 -6.40 24.38 -7.35
C ALA A 71 -7.19 25.66 -7.65
N ARG A 72 -8.48 25.55 -7.98
CA ARG A 72 -9.35 26.69 -8.21
C ARG A 72 -9.45 27.58 -6.98
N ARG A 73 -9.59 27.00 -5.78
CA ARG A 73 -9.60 27.76 -4.52
C ARG A 73 -8.27 28.45 -4.27
N LEU A 74 -7.14 27.80 -4.54
CA LEU A 74 -5.83 28.41 -4.39
C LEU A 74 -5.65 29.61 -5.32
N LEU A 75 -6.08 29.52 -6.57
CA LEU A 75 -6.05 30.65 -7.52
C LEU A 75 -6.91 31.82 -7.04
N VAL A 76 -8.13 31.56 -6.54
CA VAL A 76 -9.00 32.60 -5.99
C VAL A 76 -8.36 33.25 -4.75
N GLN A 77 -7.84 32.44 -3.83
CA GLN A 77 -7.18 32.94 -2.62
C GLN A 77 -5.90 33.71 -2.90
N ALA A 78 -5.19 33.41 -3.99
CA ALA A 78 -4.04 34.19 -4.41
C ALA A 78 -4.45 35.60 -4.84
N GLY A 79 -5.61 35.75 -5.49
CA GLY A 79 -6.15 37.05 -5.89
C GLY A 79 -6.55 37.95 -4.71
N GLU A 80 -6.83 37.36 -3.55
CA GLU A 80 -7.15 38.08 -2.30
C GLU A 80 -5.90 38.49 -1.50
N GLN A 81 -4.71 38.09 -1.93
CA GLN A 81 -3.46 38.30 -1.19
C GLN A 81 -2.48 39.18 -1.96
N GLU A 82 -1.77 40.03 -1.22
CA GLU A 82 -0.78 40.95 -1.78
C GLU A 82 0.61 40.32 -1.88
N SER A 83 0.94 39.34 -1.03
CA SER A 83 2.25 38.68 -0.99
C SER A 83 2.14 37.21 -0.56
N LEU A 84 3.23 36.46 -0.71
CA LEU A 84 3.29 35.05 -0.34
C LEU A 84 3.20 34.87 1.18
N THR A 85 2.05 34.39 1.65
CA THR A 85 1.86 34.02 3.07
C THR A 85 1.87 32.51 3.25
N GLY A 86 2.21 32.06 4.47
CA GLY A 86 2.12 30.64 4.84
C GLY A 86 0.70 30.07 4.68
N LYS A 87 -0.33 30.92 4.81
CA LYS A 87 -1.74 30.55 4.61
C LYS A 87 -2.02 30.07 3.17
N TRP A 88 -1.24 30.54 2.20
CA TRP A 88 -1.34 30.10 0.80
C TRP A 88 -0.28 29.06 0.43
N ASP A 89 0.97 29.25 0.87
CA ASP A 89 2.10 28.37 0.51
C ASP A 89 1.96 26.95 1.09
N GLU A 90 1.41 26.80 2.30
CA GLU A 90 1.22 25.49 2.92
C GLU A 90 0.17 24.64 2.18
N PRO A 91 -1.05 25.13 1.90
CA PRO A 91 -2.00 24.44 1.03
C PRO A 91 -1.47 24.13 -0.37
N TYR A 92 -0.70 25.05 -0.97
CA TYR A 92 -0.08 24.83 -2.28
C TYR A 92 0.90 23.65 -2.24
N ARG A 93 1.81 23.58 -1.25
CA ARG A 93 2.73 22.45 -1.10
C ARG A 93 1.99 21.13 -0.85
N ALA A 94 0.93 21.18 -0.06
CA ALA A 94 0.10 20.01 0.20
C ALA A 94 -0.58 19.51 -1.09
N TRP A 95 -1.01 20.44 -1.96
CA TRP A 95 -1.54 20.13 -3.28
C TRP A 95 -0.48 19.53 -4.21
N LEU A 96 0.75 20.07 -4.24
CA LEU A 96 1.85 19.54 -5.08
C LEU A 96 2.09 18.05 -4.85
N VAL A 97 2.22 17.64 -3.59
CA VAL A 97 2.51 16.25 -3.21
C VAL A 97 1.42 15.28 -3.67
N ARG A 98 0.18 15.75 -3.81
CA ARG A 98 -0.98 14.90 -4.14
C ARG A 98 -1.38 14.94 -5.61
N CYS A 99 -1.23 16.09 -6.26
CA CYS A 99 -1.97 16.42 -7.48
C CYS A 99 -1.08 16.88 -8.64
N GLN A 100 0.23 17.13 -8.41
CA GLN A 100 1.12 17.71 -9.41
C GLN A 100 1.25 16.82 -10.66
N GLU A 101 1.43 15.51 -10.47
CA GLU A 101 1.66 14.57 -11.58
C GLU A 101 0.41 14.40 -12.48
N ASP A 102 -0.78 14.47 -11.90
CA ASP A 102 -2.05 14.26 -12.60
C ASP A 102 -2.55 15.52 -13.34
N HIS A 103 -2.08 16.71 -12.94
CA HIS A 103 -2.57 17.99 -13.44
C HIS A 103 -1.45 18.99 -13.77
N PRO A 104 -0.65 18.75 -14.83
CA PRO A 104 0.48 19.62 -15.18
C PRO A 104 0.05 21.06 -15.51
N THR A 105 -1.08 21.24 -16.18
CA THR A 105 -1.58 22.60 -16.52
C THR A 105 -1.98 23.40 -15.27
N LEU A 106 -2.55 22.75 -14.25
CA LEU A 106 -2.87 23.44 -12.99
C LEU A 106 -1.62 23.73 -12.18
N TYR A 107 -0.62 22.86 -12.26
CA TYR A 107 0.68 23.09 -11.66
C TYR A 107 1.35 24.34 -12.22
N ASP A 108 1.37 24.50 -13.55
CA ASP A 108 1.98 25.66 -14.21
C ASP A 108 1.31 26.97 -13.75
N MET A 109 -0.03 27.01 -13.74
CA MET A 109 -0.79 28.18 -13.28
C MET A 109 -0.51 28.53 -11.81
N LEU A 110 -0.49 27.53 -10.93
CA LEU A 110 -0.22 27.76 -9.50
C LEU A 110 1.25 28.13 -9.25
N ALA A 111 2.18 27.60 -10.03
CA ALA A 111 3.59 27.93 -9.95
C ALA A 111 3.85 29.38 -10.36
N GLU A 112 3.25 29.84 -11.47
CA GLU A 112 3.28 31.24 -11.91
C GLU A 112 2.66 32.16 -10.86
N THR A 113 1.47 31.81 -10.36
CA THR A 113 0.79 32.57 -9.29
C THR A 113 1.67 32.72 -8.04
N ARG A 114 2.42 31.67 -7.68
CA ARG A 114 3.34 31.72 -6.54
C ARG A 114 4.51 32.67 -6.78
N GLN A 115 5.03 32.72 -8.01
CA GLN A 115 6.10 33.66 -8.38
C GLN A 115 5.60 35.09 -8.31
N ASP A 116 4.40 35.38 -8.84
CA ASP A 116 3.78 36.70 -8.73
C ASP A 116 3.62 37.16 -7.27
N LEU A 117 3.23 36.24 -6.37
CA LEU A 117 3.11 36.53 -4.94
C LEU A 117 4.45 36.72 -4.23
N LEU A 118 5.55 36.22 -4.79
CA LEU A 118 6.90 36.43 -4.26
C LEU A 118 7.50 37.77 -4.68
N GLU A 119 7.11 38.27 -5.86
CA GLU A 119 7.67 39.50 -6.46
C GLU A 119 6.91 40.77 -6.09
N LYS A 120 5.70 40.65 -5.51
CA LYS A 120 4.92 41.76 -4.95
C LYS A 120 5.38 42.16 -3.55
#